data_AF-A0A370DAG8-F1
#
_entry.id   AF-A0A370DAG8-F1
#
_cell.length_a   1.000
_cell.length_b   1.000
_cell.length_c   1.000
_cell.angle_alpha   90.00
_cell.angle_beta   90.00
_cell.angle_gamma   90.00
#
_symmetry.space_group_name_H-M   'P 1'
#
loop_
_entity.id
_entity.type
_entity.pdbx_description
1 polymer ?
#
loop_
_entity_poly.entity_id
_entity_poly.type
_entity_poly.pdbx_seq_one_letter_code
_entity_poly.pdbx_strand_id
1 'polypeptide(L)'
;MESNKTSQEPDKSRLERWEGFLDGKVEPALWGMRHLAILSVLVSLCVSVIWLGLMLVEFTHLVRLLVDIGSSGWKVTVIKTSVEAIDAVLMASIFMVFTYGIYELFISEIGMPGKYSGSKKDAEYQKIKGKILKIDDIDHLKSKLGKLILMVLIVKLFSYGLSLDINVSATKAEDVTYALDAMLKLGGVLVMIALTLFLSHSSVQINIHRGREPDRKAVDKPTGPYDF
;
A
#
# COMPACT_ATOMS: atom_id res chain seq x y z
N MET A 1 34.66 -10.80 47.37
CA MET A 1 33.71 -11.04 46.27
C MET A 1 32.42 -10.31 46.63
N GLU A 2 32.30 -9.03 46.28
CA GLU A 2 31.03 -8.32 46.39
C GLU A 2 30.96 -7.31 45.25
N SER A 3 30.46 -7.78 44.12
CA SER A 3 30.10 -6.99 42.95
C SER A 3 28.70 -7.42 42.59
N ASN A 4 27.69 -6.77 43.18
CA ASN A 4 26.38 -6.67 42.56
C ASN A 4 25.55 -5.54 43.18
N LYS A 5 25.31 -4.49 42.40
CA LYS A 5 23.94 -4.01 42.04
C LYS A 5 24.05 -2.63 41.39
N THR A 6 24.43 -2.64 40.12
CA THR A 6 23.95 -1.65 39.15
C THR A 6 22.45 -1.88 38.95
N SER A 7 21.62 -1.24 39.76
CA SER A 7 20.23 -0.97 39.43
C SER A 7 20.07 0.54 39.42
N GLN A 8 20.43 1.12 38.28
CA GLN A 8 20.16 2.52 37.98
C GLN A 8 18.64 2.71 37.92
N GLU A 9 18.11 3.47 38.87
CA GLU A 9 16.76 4.02 38.78
C GLU A 9 16.74 5.05 37.63
N PRO A 10 15.77 5.00 36.69
CA PRO A 10 15.75 5.90 35.56
C PRO A 10 15.65 7.36 36.02
N ASP A 11 16.61 8.17 35.59
CA ASP A 11 16.77 9.59 35.93
C ASP A 11 15.56 10.43 35.48
N LYS A 12 14.66 10.73 36.44
CA LYS A 12 13.41 11.48 36.25
C LYS A 12 13.63 12.89 35.70
N SER A 13 14.78 13.51 35.99
CA SER A 13 15.09 14.88 35.56
C SER A 13 15.25 15.01 34.04
N ARG A 14 15.65 13.90 33.39
CA ARG A 14 15.72 13.83 31.92
C ARG A 14 14.32 13.79 31.32
N LEU A 15 13.38 13.07 31.92
CA LEU A 15 12.03 12.89 31.38
C LEU A 15 11.25 14.21 31.37
N GLU A 16 11.28 14.98 32.46
CA GLU A 16 10.63 16.29 32.52
C GLU A 16 11.17 17.29 31.48
N ARG A 17 12.47 17.22 31.17
CA ARG A 17 13.10 18.02 30.12
C ARG A 17 12.63 17.63 28.72
N TRP A 18 12.43 16.33 28.48
CA TRP A 18 11.90 15.84 27.20
C TRP A 18 10.41 16.15 27.06
N GLU A 19 9.63 16.06 28.14
CA GLU A 19 8.21 16.43 28.17
C GLU A 19 8.02 17.92 27.81
N GLY A 20 8.75 18.82 28.47
CA GLY A 20 8.65 20.25 28.14
C GLY A 20 9.09 20.62 26.71
N PHE A 21 10.00 19.84 26.11
CA PHE A 21 10.40 20.03 24.70
C PHE A 21 9.36 19.48 23.72
N LEU A 22 8.75 18.33 24.02
CA LEU A 22 7.69 17.72 23.23
C LEU A 22 6.44 18.61 23.21
N ASP A 23 6.02 19.09 24.38
CA ASP A 23 4.86 19.98 24.52
C ASP A 23 5.09 21.33 23.82
N GLY A 24 6.29 21.90 23.93
CA GLY A 24 6.57 23.25 23.42
C GLY A 24 6.70 23.35 21.88
N LYS A 25 7.19 22.30 21.22
CA LYS A 25 7.52 22.36 19.77
C LYS A 25 6.89 21.27 18.92
N VAL A 26 6.73 20.07 19.48
CA VAL A 26 6.28 18.90 18.71
C VAL A 26 4.76 18.84 18.69
N GLU A 27 4.10 19.13 19.80
CA GLU A 27 2.63 19.12 19.90
C GLU A 27 1.95 20.15 18.96
N PRO A 28 2.40 21.43 18.88
CA PRO A 28 1.84 22.41 17.94
C PRO A 28 2.15 22.05 16.48
N ALA A 29 3.32 21.48 16.21
CA ALA A 29 3.72 21.05 14.89
C ALA A 29 2.87 19.86 14.40
N LEU A 30 2.60 18.87 15.27
CA LEU A 30 1.69 17.76 15.00
C LEU A 30 0.27 18.25 14.72
N TRP A 31 -0.20 19.27 15.46
CA TRP A 31 -1.50 19.88 15.23
C TRP A 31 -1.60 20.59 13.87
N GLY A 32 -0.52 21.24 13.42
CA GLY A 32 -0.42 21.87 12.11
C GLY A 32 -0.47 20.88 10.92
N MET A 33 -0.08 19.62 11.14
CA MET A 33 -0.08 18.58 10.09
C MET A 33 -1.48 18.20 9.59
N ARG A 34 -2.55 18.59 10.28
CA ARG A 34 -3.94 18.39 9.82
C ARG A 34 -4.18 18.93 8.41
N HIS A 35 -3.49 20.01 8.04
CA HIS A 35 -3.63 20.63 6.71
C HIS A 35 -2.99 19.76 5.62
N LEU A 36 -1.95 18.99 5.96
CA LEU A 36 -1.30 18.04 5.05
C LEU A 36 -2.22 16.86 4.72
N ALA A 37 -3.01 16.36 5.68
CA ALA A 37 -3.97 15.30 5.42
C ALA A 37 -5.06 15.75 4.43
N ILE A 38 -5.61 16.95 4.63
CA ILE A 38 -6.61 17.53 3.70
C ILE A 38 -5.99 17.76 2.32
N LEU A 39 -4.77 18.30 2.27
CA LEU A 39 -4.04 18.50 1.01
C LEU A 39 -3.78 17.17 0.28
N SER A 40 -3.40 16.11 1.02
CA SER A 40 -3.15 14.77 0.46
C SER A 40 -4.41 14.16 -0.17
N VAL A 41 -5.56 14.27 0.50
CA VAL A 41 -6.85 13.84 -0.05
C VAL A 41 -7.19 14.61 -1.32
N LEU A 42 -6.97 15.93 -1.33
CA LEU A 42 -7.29 16.77 -2.48
C LEU A 42 -6.41 16.45 -3.69
N VAL A 43 -5.10 16.26 -3.47
CA VAL A 43 -4.16 15.87 -4.54
C VAL A 43 -4.49 14.48 -5.08
N SER A 44 -4.73 13.49 -4.22
CA SER A 44 -5.05 12.12 -4.65
C SER A 44 -6.38 12.03 -5.40
N LEU A 45 -7.38 12.82 -4.99
CA LEU A 45 -8.64 12.97 -5.72
C LEU A 45 -8.42 13.57 -7.12
N CYS A 46 -7.66 14.66 -7.22
CA CYS A 46 -7.33 15.28 -8.51
C CYS A 46 -6.59 14.31 -9.44
N VAL A 47 -5.62 13.55 -8.92
CA VAL A 47 -4.90 12.54 -9.69
C VAL A 47 -5.84 11.46 -10.20
N SER A 48 -6.76 10.96 -9.37
CA SER A 48 -7.78 9.99 -9.80
C SER A 48 -8.63 10.53 -10.97
N VAL A 49 -9.08 11.78 -10.89
CA VAL A 49 -9.85 12.44 -11.96
C VAL A 49 -9.04 12.58 -13.25
N ILE A 50 -7.75 12.93 -13.16
CA ILE A 50 -6.86 13.00 -14.32
C ILE A 50 -6.74 11.63 -15.00
N TRP A 51 -6.56 10.55 -14.22
CA TRP A 51 -6.49 9.20 -14.76
C TRP A 51 -7.82 8.75 -15.40
N LEU A 52 -8.97 9.13 -14.84
CA LEU A 52 -10.27 8.91 -15.50
C LEU A 52 -10.37 9.67 -16.83
N GLY A 53 -9.86 10.91 -16.88
CA GLY A 53 -9.80 11.69 -18.12
C GLY A 53 -8.93 11.03 -19.19
N LEU A 54 -7.75 10.50 -18.82
CA LEU A 54 -6.89 9.74 -19.73
C LEU A 54 -7.59 8.50 -20.28
N MET A 55 -8.27 7.73 -19.42
CA MET A 55 -9.05 6.57 -19.83
C MET A 55 -10.13 6.93 -20.86
N LEU A 56 -10.82 8.06 -20.71
CA LEU A 56 -11.81 8.51 -21.69
C LEU A 56 -11.19 8.77 -23.07
N VAL A 57 -10.00 9.38 -23.11
CA VAL A 57 -9.27 9.60 -24.37
C VAL A 57 -8.93 8.27 -25.03
N GLU A 58 -8.37 7.32 -24.29
CA GLU A 58 -8.03 5.98 -24.80
C GLU A 58 -9.28 5.21 -25.27
N PHE A 59 -10.38 5.33 -24.55
CA PHE A 59 -11.66 4.73 -24.93
C PHE A 59 -12.17 5.29 -26.26
N THR A 60 -12.10 6.61 -26.47
CA THR A 60 -12.50 7.20 -27.76
C THR A 60 -11.62 6.74 -28.92
N HIS A 61 -10.33 6.53 -28.68
CA HIS A 61 -9.41 5.99 -29.66
C HIS A 61 -9.78 4.54 -30.02
N LEU A 62 -10.06 3.70 -29.02
CA LEU A 62 -10.49 2.32 -29.20
C LEU A 62 -11.77 2.21 -30.03
N VAL A 63 -12.77 3.07 -29.74
CA VAL A 63 -14.03 3.10 -30.48
C VAL A 63 -13.81 3.46 -31.95
N ARG A 64 -12.96 4.46 -32.24
CA ARG A 64 -12.62 4.82 -33.63
C ARG A 64 -11.96 3.65 -34.36
N LEU A 65 -11.04 2.95 -33.70
CA LEU A 65 -10.32 1.80 -34.25
C LEU A 65 -11.26 0.61 -34.54
N LEU A 66 -12.32 0.47 -33.74
CA LEU A 66 -13.33 -0.58 -33.92
C LEU A 66 -14.36 -0.23 -35.01
N VAL A 67 -14.57 1.05 -35.34
CA VAL A 67 -15.46 1.48 -36.43
C VAL A 67 -14.78 1.35 -37.79
N ASP A 68 -13.46 1.55 -37.85
CA ASP A 68 -12.66 1.55 -39.08
C ASP A 68 -12.11 0.14 -39.45
N ILE A 69 -12.94 -0.91 -39.36
CA ILE A 69 -12.54 -2.31 -39.58
C ILE A 69 -12.21 -2.53 -41.06
N GLY A 70 -10.98 -2.23 -41.47
CA GLY A 70 -10.56 -2.37 -42.87
C GLY A 70 -9.08 -2.63 -43.13
N SER A 71 -8.18 -2.45 -42.17
CA SER A 71 -6.72 -2.56 -42.40
C SER A 71 -6.07 -3.79 -41.75
N SER A 72 -5.14 -4.43 -42.47
CA SER A 72 -4.32 -5.53 -41.94
C SER A 72 -3.42 -5.02 -40.81
N GLY A 73 -3.61 -5.51 -39.58
CA GLY A 73 -2.84 -5.09 -38.40
C GLY A 73 -3.70 -4.66 -37.19
N TRP A 74 -5.01 -4.46 -37.37
CA TRP A 74 -5.90 -3.92 -36.33
C TRP A 74 -5.90 -4.68 -34.99
N LYS A 75 -5.72 -6.02 -35.00
CA LYS A 75 -5.83 -6.84 -33.79
C LYS A 75 -4.81 -6.47 -32.72
N VAL A 76 -3.54 -6.28 -33.09
CA VAL A 76 -2.48 -5.96 -32.13
C VAL A 76 -2.72 -4.57 -31.53
N THR A 77 -3.10 -3.60 -32.36
CA THR A 77 -3.41 -2.23 -31.92
C THR A 77 -4.64 -2.17 -31.03
N VAL A 78 -5.69 -2.95 -31.31
CA VAL A 78 -6.88 -3.06 -30.45
C VAL A 78 -6.51 -3.65 -29.10
N ILE A 79 -5.71 -4.73 -29.06
CA ILE A 79 -5.29 -5.35 -27.80
C ILE A 79 -4.47 -4.36 -26.98
N LYS A 80 -3.49 -3.67 -27.59
CA LYS A 80 -2.67 -2.65 -26.93
C LYS A 80 -3.52 -1.53 -26.32
N THR A 81 -4.38 -0.90 -27.13
CA THR A 81 -5.25 0.20 -26.69
C THR A 81 -6.22 -0.25 -25.59
N SER A 82 -6.68 -1.51 -25.63
CA SER A 82 -7.55 -2.07 -24.60
C SER A 82 -6.82 -2.25 -23.27
N VAL A 83 -5.57 -2.74 -23.30
CA VAL A 83 -4.76 -2.92 -22.09
C VAL A 83 -4.43 -1.56 -21.45
N GLU A 84 -4.14 -0.55 -22.27
CA GLU A 84 -3.90 0.83 -21.80
C GLU A 84 -5.15 1.39 -21.08
N ALA A 85 -6.34 1.25 -21.68
CA ALA A 85 -7.60 1.70 -21.07
C ALA A 85 -7.91 0.99 -19.74
N ILE A 86 -7.62 -0.32 -19.67
CA ILE A 86 -7.79 -1.11 -18.44
C ILE A 86 -6.81 -0.65 -17.36
N ASP A 87 -5.56 -0.36 -17.70
CA ASP A 87 -4.58 0.14 -16.75
C ASP A 87 -4.98 1.52 -16.20
N ALA A 88 -5.46 2.43 -17.05
CA ALA A 88 -5.87 3.76 -16.63
C ALA A 88 -7.04 3.72 -15.61
N VAL A 89 -8.03 2.84 -15.80
CA VAL A 89 -9.13 2.68 -14.83
C VAL A 89 -8.66 2.03 -13.52
N LEU A 90 -7.71 1.07 -13.60
CA LEU A 90 -7.12 0.49 -12.40
C LEU A 90 -6.35 1.54 -11.60
N MET A 91 -5.50 2.34 -12.25
CA MET A 91 -4.79 3.45 -11.61
C MET A 91 -5.75 4.45 -10.96
N ALA A 92 -6.81 4.88 -11.67
CA ALA A 92 -7.82 5.78 -11.12
C ALA A 92 -8.49 5.20 -9.86
N SER A 93 -8.87 3.91 -9.90
CA SER A 93 -9.51 3.22 -8.78
C SER A 93 -8.59 3.10 -7.57
N ILE A 94 -7.29 2.86 -7.76
CA ILE A 94 -6.32 2.81 -6.66
C ILE A 94 -6.23 4.16 -5.95
N PHE A 95 -6.12 5.25 -6.73
CA PHE A 95 -6.12 6.59 -6.15
C PHE A 95 -7.44 6.91 -5.44
N MET A 96 -8.58 6.43 -5.94
CA MET A 96 -9.88 6.63 -5.29
C MET A 96 -9.95 5.90 -3.94
N VAL A 97 -9.55 4.63 -3.88
CA VAL A 97 -9.50 3.86 -2.63
C VAL A 97 -8.49 4.47 -1.66
N PHE A 98 -7.35 4.95 -2.16
CA PHE A 98 -6.36 5.64 -1.34
C PHE A 98 -6.90 6.96 -0.77
N THR A 99 -7.54 7.77 -1.60
CA THR A 99 -8.22 9.02 -1.19
C THR A 99 -9.23 8.73 -0.09
N TYR A 100 -10.08 7.70 -0.28
CA TYR A 100 -11.05 7.26 0.70
C TYR A 100 -10.38 6.78 2.00
N GLY A 101 -9.30 6.01 1.91
CA GLY A 101 -8.55 5.54 3.06
C GLY A 101 -7.94 6.66 3.89
N ILE A 102 -7.34 7.68 3.25
CA ILE A 102 -6.79 8.86 3.94
C ILE A 102 -7.93 9.74 4.51
N TYR A 103 -9.04 9.87 3.79
CA TYR A 103 -10.24 10.57 4.26
C TYR A 103 -10.82 9.93 5.51
N GLU A 104 -10.98 8.60 5.52
CA GLU A 104 -11.50 7.86 6.67
C GLU A 104 -10.51 7.93 7.85
N LEU A 105 -9.21 7.75 7.59
CA LEU A 105 -8.20 7.71 8.64
C LEU A 105 -7.96 9.08 9.31
N PHE A 106 -7.95 10.17 8.55
CA PHE A 106 -7.55 11.48 9.09
C PHE A 106 -8.67 12.51 9.15
N ILE A 107 -9.71 12.40 8.33
CA ILE A 107 -10.77 13.43 8.22
C ILE A 107 -12.04 12.99 8.96
N SER A 108 -12.43 11.71 8.84
CA SER A 108 -13.57 11.16 9.59
C SER A 108 -13.34 11.18 11.11
N GLU A 109 -12.08 11.04 11.55
CA GLU A 109 -11.71 11.09 12.98
C GLU A 109 -11.70 12.49 13.60
N ILE A 110 -11.90 13.57 12.83
CA ILE A 110 -11.81 14.95 13.35
C ILE A 110 -13.07 15.41 14.12
N GLY A 111 -13.84 14.46 14.64
CA GLY A 111 -14.77 14.71 15.73
C GLY A 111 -14.00 15.19 16.97
N MET A 112 -14.07 16.50 17.22
CA MET A 112 -13.41 17.21 18.33
C MET A 112 -13.41 16.40 19.64
N PRO A 113 -12.25 15.98 20.17
CA PRO A 113 -12.15 15.57 21.56
C PRO A 113 -12.27 16.83 22.42
N GLY A 114 -13.49 17.15 22.87
CA GLY A 114 -13.70 18.21 23.86
C GLY A 114 -14.97 19.06 23.72
N LYS A 115 -15.78 18.93 22.65
CA LYS A 115 -17.01 19.73 22.51
C LYS A 115 -18.34 19.01 22.73
N TYR A 116 -18.29 17.69 22.91
CA TYR A 116 -19.40 16.89 23.40
C TYR A 116 -18.93 16.15 24.66
N SER A 117 -18.58 16.91 25.70
CA SER A 117 -18.39 16.35 27.03
C SER A 117 -19.71 16.52 27.78
N GLY A 118 -20.61 15.55 27.63
CA GLY A 118 -21.92 15.65 28.26
C GLY A 118 -22.81 14.42 28.20
N SER A 119 -22.45 13.35 27.47
CA SER A 119 -23.26 12.14 27.47
C SER A 119 -22.44 10.91 27.79
N LYS A 120 -22.96 10.05 28.66
CA LYS A 120 -22.31 8.84 29.19
C LYS A 120 -21.91 7.79 28.13
N LYS A 121 -22.07 8.09 26.83
CA LYS A 121 -21.63 7.28 25.67
C LYS A 121 -20.18 7.56 25.25
N ASP A 122 -19.58 8.66 25.70
CA ASP A 122 -18.26 9.12 25.23
C ASP A 122 -17.08 8.45 25.99
N ALA A 123 -17.35 7.91 27.18
CA ALA A 123 -16.35 7.18 27.98
C ALA A 123 -15.99 5.81 27.40
N GLU A 124 -16.88 5.21 26.60
CA GLU A 124 -16.62 3.96 25.89
C GLU A 124 -15.78 4.22 24.63
N TYR A 125 -16.02 5.34 23.94
CA TYR A 125 -15.22 5.79 22.78
C TYR A 125 -13.75 6.08 23.13
N GLN A 126 -13.48 6.64 24.31
CA GLN A 126 -12.11 6.86 24.82
C GLN A 126 -11.38 5.53 25.10
N LYS A 127 -12.09 4.46 25.51
CA LYS A 127 -11.50 3.12 25.70
C LYS A 127 -11.19 2.41 24.38
N ILE A 128 -11.91 2.72 23.30
CA ILE A 128 -11.63 2.20 21.96
C ILE A 128 -10.40 2.90 21.33
N LYS A 129 -10.21 4.20 21.61
CA LYS A 129 -9.04 4.99 21.17
C LYS A 129 -7.69 4.51 21.69
N GLY A 130 -7.61 3.90 22.88
CA GLY A 130 -6.36 3.32 23.39
C GLY A 130 -5.92 2.05 22.67
N LYS A 131 -6.78 1.47 21.82
CA LYS A 131 -6.52 0.20 21.12
C LYS A 131 -6.19 0.39 19.62
N ILE A 132 -6.31 1.61 19.10
CA ILE A 132 -6.03 1.93 17.68
C ILE A 132 -4.55 2.21 17.40
N LEU A 133 -3.74 2.50 18.45
CA LEU A 133 -2.26 2.48 18.35
C LEU A 133 -1.68 1.05 18.50
N LYS A 134 -2.47 0.02 18.20
CA LYS A 134 -1.93 -1.32 18.06
C LYS A 134 -1.31 -1.45 16.68
N ILE A 135 0.02 -1.35 16.65
CA ILE A 135 0.92 -1.45 15.49
C ILE A 135 0.73 -2.71 14.61
N ASP A 136 -0.20 -3.61 14.94
CA ASP A 136 -0.55 -4.80 14.15
C ASP A 136 -1.32 -4.48 12.83
N ASP A 137 -2.02 -3.34 12.70
CA ASP A 137 -2.95 -3.12 11.56
C ASP A 137 -2.29 -2.51 10.29
N ILE A 138 -1.16 -1.81 10.45
CA ILE A 138 -0.40 -1.26 9.31
C ILE A 138 0.14 -2.37 8.42
N ASP A 139 0.57 -3.49 9.00
CA ASP A 139 1.09 -4.62 8.23
C ASP A 139 -0.01 -5.32 7.43
N HIS A 140 -1.24 -5.37 7.95
CA HIS A 140 -2.39 -5.88 7.23
C HIS A 140 -2.77 -4.99 6.04
N LEU A 141 -2.79 -3.67 6.22
CA LEU A 141 -3.04 -2.72 5.12
C LEU A 141 -1.93 -2.79 4.06
N LYS A 142 -0.67 -2.90 4.48
CA LYS A 142 0.49 -3.05 3.59
C LYS A 142 0.40 -4.32 2.75
N SER A 143 -0.05 -5.43 3.34
CA SER A 143 -0.22 -6.70 2.61
C SER A 143 -1.30 -6.59 1.51
N LYS A 144 -2.40 -5.90 1.80
CA LYS A 144 -3.50 -5.69 0.83
C LYS A 144 -3.10 -4.71 -0.27
N LEU A 145 -2.44 -3.61 0.10
CA LEU A 145 -1.92 -2.62 -0.84
C LEU A 145 -0.84 -3.24 -1.74
N GLY A 146 0.05 -4.06 -1.18
CA GLY A 146 1.09 -4.79 -1.91
C GLY A 146 0.53 -5.71 -2.99
N LYS A 147 -0.56 -6.42 -2.71
CA LYS A 147 -1.22 -7.27 -3.71
C LYS A 147 -1.88 -6.46 -4.84
N LEU A 148 -2.45 -5.32 -4.50
CA LEU A 148 -3.14 -4.44 -5.45
C LEU A 148 -2.15 -3.65 -6.33
N ILE A 149 -1.03 -3.18 -5.79
CA ILE A 149 0.02 -2.56 -6.61
C ILE A 149 0.71 -3.57 -7.53
N LEU A 150 0.84 -4.82 -7.08
CA LEU A 150 1.35 -5.91 -7.90
C LEU A 150 0.44 -6.19 -9.11
N MET A 151 -0.87 -6.20 -8.88
CA MET A 151 -1.86 -6.40 -9.94
C MET A 151 -1.74 -5.33 -11.04
N VAL A 152 -1.47 -4.08 -10.68
CA VAL A 152 -1.24 -3.01 -11.67
C VAL A 152 0.13 -3.14 -12.34
N LEU A 153 1.17 -3.52 -11.59
CA LEU A 153 2.51 -3.68 -12.15
C LEU A 153 2.56 -4.71 -13.27
N ILE A 154 1.82 -5.83 -13.13
CA ILE A 154 1.79 -6.85 -14.16
C ILE A 154 1.01 -6.42 -15.42
N VAL A 155 -0.07 -5.65 -15.25
CA VAL A 155 -0.80 -5.05 -16.39
C VAL A 155 0.09 -4.05 -17.13
N LYS A 156 0.84 -3.20 -16.41
CA LYS A 156 1.81 -2.28 -17.02
C LYS A 156 2.96 -2.98 -17.72
N LEU A 157 3.47 -4.07 -17.14
CA LEU A 157 4.50 -4.87 -17.79
C LEU A 157 4.00 -5.47 -19.10
N PHE A 158 2.77 -5.96 -19.12
CA PHE A 158 2.15 -6.51 -20.33
C PHE A 158 1.94 -5.41 -21.38
N SER A 159 1.43 -4.25 -20.99
CA SER A 159 1.31 -3.08 -21.87
C SER A 159 2.65 -2.66 -22.47
N TYR A 160 3.69 -2.57 -21.65
CA TYR A 160 5.05 -2.25 -22.09
C TYR A 160 5.59 -3.29 -23.08
N GLY A 161 5.36 -4.58 -22.81
CA GLY A 161 5.77 -5.65 -23.72
C GLY A 161 5.05 -5.64 -25.06
N LEU A 162 3.74 -5.34 -25.09
CA LEU A 162 2.98 -5.16 -26.32
C LEU A 162 3.37 -3.89 -27.09
N SER A 163 3.96 -2.91 -26.41
CA SER A 163 4.40 -1.65 -27.01
C SER A 163 5.76 -1.74 -27.69
N LEU A 164 6.48 -2.85 -27.51
CA LEU A 164 7.69 -3.11 -28.28
C LEU A 164 7.28 -3.52 -29.69
N ASP A 165 7.12 -2.51 -30.54
CA ASP A 165 6.89 -2.69 -31.96
C ASP A 165 8.21 -3.15 -32.60
N ILE A 166 8.41 -4.46 -32.64
CA ILE A 166 9.57 -5.08 -33.25
C ILE A 166 9.38 -5.00 -34.76
N ASN A 167 9.60 -3.82 -35.33
CA ASN A 167 9.76 -3.63 -36.77
C ASN A 167 11.12 -4.20 -37.19
N VAL A 168 11.28 -5.52 -37.03
CA VAL A 168 12.37 -6.29 -37.65
C VAL A 168 12.02 -6.44 -39.13
N SER A 169 12.15 -5.34 -39.87
CA SER A 169 12.57 -5.46 -41.25
C SER A 169 14.06 -5.73 -41.19
N ALA A 170 14.40 -7.03 -41.20
CA ALA A 170 15.75 -7.58 -41.15
C ALA A 170 16.54 -7.26 -42.43
N THR A 171 16.71 -5.97 -42.73
CA THR A 171 17.42 -5.48 -43.91
C THR A 171 18.71 -4.74 -43.55
N LYS A 172 18.93 -4.41 -42.27
CA LYS A 172 20.13 -3.69 -41.78
C LYS A 172 20.65 -4.29 -40.48
N ALA A 173 21.96 -4.52 -40.39
CA ALA A 173 22.61 -5.16 -39.24
C ALA A 173 22.49 -4.35 -37.93
N GLU A 174 22.35 -3.03 -38.03
CA GLU A 174 22.15 -2.13 -36.89
C GLU A 174 20.84 -2.40 -36.15
N ASP A 175 19.75 -2.71 -36.87
CA ASP A 175 18.41 -2.95 -36.29
C ASP A 175 18.34 -4.24 -35.44
N VAL A 176 19.17 -5.24 -35.76
CA VAL A 176 19.24 -6.50 -35.01
C VAL A 176 19.82 -6.25 -33.60
N THR A 177 20.81 -5.37 -33.47
CA THR A 177 21.41 -5.00 -32.18
C THR A 177 20.42 -4.26 -31.28
N TYR A 178 19.61 -3.35 -31.85
CA TYR A 178 18.57 -2.64 -31.11
C TYR A 178 17.46 -3.58 -30.65
N ALA A 179 17.05 -4.52 -31.50
CA ALA A 179 16.07 -5.55 -31.12
C ALA A 179 16.60 -6.45 -29.99
N LEU A 180 17.88 -6.84 -30.03
CA LEU A 180 18.53 -7.61 -28.98
C LEU A 180 18.57 -6.85 -27.64
N ASP A 181 18.94 -5.57 -27.66
CA ASP A 181 18.96 -4.71 -26.47
C ASP A 181 17.55 -4.53 -25.88
N ALA A 182 16.54 -4.34 -26.73
CA ALA A 182 15.14 -4.24 -26.30
C ALA A 182 14.63 -5.54 -25.66
N MET A 183 14.92 -6.70 -26.26
CA MET A 183 14.56 -8.00 -25.69
C MET A 183 15.30 -8.28 -24.38
N LEU A 184 16.57 -7.89 -24.27
CA LEU A 184 17.35 -8.02 -23.04
C LEU A 184 16.81 -7.14 -21.92
N LYS A 185 16.42 -5.89 -22.22
CA LYS A 185 15.78 -4.98 -21.26
C LYS A 185 14.44 -5.52 -20.77
N LEU A 186 13.59 -6.02 -21.68
CA LEU A 186 12.30 -6.59 -21.29
C LEU A 186 12.47 -7.86 -20.45
N GLY A 187 13.34 -8.77 -20.89
CA GLY A 187 13.67 -9.98 -20.13
C GLY A 187 14.25 -9.66 -18.75
N GLY A 188 15.14 -8.66 -18.66
CA GLY A 188 15.73 -8.20 -17.40
C GLY A 188 14.69 -7.65 -16.43
N VAL A 189 13.76 -6.80 -16.89
CA VAL A 189 12.66 -6.27 -16.07
C VAL A 189 11.76 -7.41 -15.56
N LEU A 190 11.44 -8.38 -16.42
CA LEU A 190 10.57 -9.50 -16.07
C LEU A 190 11.21 -10.42 -15.02
N VAL A 191 12.52 -10.69 -15.14
CA VAL A 191 13.30 -11.43 -14.13
C VAL A 191 13.36 -10.67 -12.80
N MET A 192 13.56 -9.34 -12.82
CA MET A 192 13.60 -8.53 -11.60
C MET A 192 12.25 -8.51 -10.87
N ILE A 193 11.14 -8.42 -11.60
CA ILE A 193 9.79 -8.48 -11.02
C ILE A 193 9.53 -9.88 -10.44
N ALA A 194 9.86 -10.95 -11.17
CA ALA A 194 9.72 -12.32 -10.69
C ALA A 194 10.56 -12.59 -9.43
N LEU A 195 11.80 -12.09 -9.39
CA LEU A 195 12.68 -12.18 -8.22
C LEU A 195 12.11 -11.41 -7.03
N THR A 196 11.64 -10.18 -7.25
CA THR A 196 11.00 -9.35 -6.22
C THR A 196 9.78 -10.07 -5.63
N LEU A 197 8.96 -10.68 -6.49
CA LEU A 197 7.79 -11.47 -6.08
C LEU A 197 8.17 -12.71 -5.27
N PHE A 198 9.16 -13.46 -5.72
CA PHE A 198 9.64 -14.65 -5.04
C PHE A 198 10.18 -14.33 -3.64
N LEU A 199 10.96 -13.24 -3.52
CA LEU A 199 11.46 -12.76 -2.23
C LEU A 199 10.32 -12.25 -1.33
N SER A 200 9.36 -11.50 -1.90
CA SER A 200 8.20 -11.02 -1.16
C SER A 200 7.34 -12.16 -0.61
N HIS A 201 7.11 -13.23 -1.37
CA HIS A 201 6.37 -14.41 -0.87
C HIS A 201 7.15 -15.14 0.23
N SER A 202 8.46 -15.30 0.05
CA SER A 202 9.33 -15.99 1.03
C SER A 202 9.37 -15.27 2.38
N SER A 203 9.27 -13.93 2.38
CA SER A 203 9.20 -13.13 3.61
C SER A 203 7.95 -13.40 4.46
N VAL A 204 6.85 -13.85 3.84
CA VAL A 204 5.58 -14.15 4.53
C VAL A 204 5.65 -15.45 5.33
N GLN A 205 6.36 -16.47 4.83
CA GLN A 205 6.44 -17.80 5.47
C GLN A 205 7.31 -17.81 6.75
N ILE A 206 8.33 -16.95 6.83
CA ILE A 206 9.27 -16.90 7.97
C ILE A 206 8.57 -16.42 9.26
N ASN A 207 7.57 -15.54 9.16
CA ASN A 207 6.85 -15.01 10.32
C ASN A 207 5.86 -16.01 10.94
N ILE A 208 5.35 -16.99 10.18
CA ILE A 208 4.34 -17.95 10.66
C ILE A 208 4.96 -19.03 11.57
N HIS A 209 6.25 -19.35 11.40
CA HIS A 209 6.93 -20.40 12.18
C HIS A 209 7.45 -19.93 13.55
N ARG A 210 7.57 -18.61 13.79
CA ARG A 210 8.07 -18.07 15.07
C ARG A 210 6.96 -17.90 16.13
N GLY A 211 5.69 -17.91 15.73
CA GLY A 211 4.54 -17.73 16.62
C GLY A 211 3.93 -19.02 17.21
N ARG A 212 4.51 -20.19 16.95
CA ARG A 212 4.07 -21.48 17.53
C ARG A 212 5.14 -22.06 18.46
N GLU A 213 5.44 -21.37 19.56
CA GLU A 213 5.88 -22.12 20.74
C GLU A 213 4.62 -22.60 21.47
N PRO A 214 4.41 -23.92 21.65
CA PRO A 214 3.32 -24.40 22.48
C PRO A 214 3.67 -24.11 23.93
N ASP A 215 2.94 -23.19 24.54
CA ASP A 215 2.95 -22.94 25.99
C ASP A 215 2.52 -24.22 26.72
N ARG A 216 3.50 -25.07 27.04
CA ARG A 216 3.30 -26.23 27.92
C ARG A 216 3.25 -25.75 29.36
N LYS A 217 2.11 -25.21 29.78
CA LYS A 217 1.64 -25.30 31.17
C LYS A 217 0.16 -25.62 31.19
N ALA A 218 -0.15 -26.86 30.81
CA ALA A 218 -1.40 -27.49 31.20
C ALA A 218 -1.39 -27.66 32.72
N VAL A 219 -2.25 -26.87 33.35
CA VAL A 219 -2.56 -26.82 34.77
C VAL A 219 -3.03 -28.21 35.23
N ASP A 220 -2.26 -28.80 36.13
CA ASP A 220 -2.69 -29.89 36.99
C ASP A 220 -3.87 -29.42 37.84
N LYS A 221 -5.00 -30.13 37.78
CA LYS A 221 -6.12 -29.92 38.67
C LYS A 221 -6.53 -31.28 39.24
N PRO A 222 -6.47 -31.49 40.57
CA PRO A 222 -6.86 -32.76 41.17
C PRO A 222 -8.39 -32.89 41.09
N THR A 223 -8.85 -33.97 40.48
CA THR A 223 -10.25 -34.42 40.54
C THR A 223 -10.51 -35.05 41.90
N GLY A 224 -11.20 -34.30 42.77
CA GLY A 224 -11.79 -34.84 44.01
C GLY A 224 -13.09 -35.60 43.73
N PRO A 225 -13.46 -36.58 44.58
CA PRO A 225 -14.61 -37.44 44.34
C PRO A 225 -15.91 -36.76 44.84
N TYR A 226 -17.02 -37.08 44.16
CA TYR A 226 -18.41 -36.68 44.46
C TYR A 226 -18.81 -35.26 44.01
N ASP A 227 -19.53 -35.19 42.89
CA ASP A 227 -20.74 -34.37 42.72
C ASP A 227 -21.57 -34.95 41.55
N PHE A 228 -22.89 -34.91 41.74
CA PHE A 228 -23.97 -35.77 41.22
C PHE A 228 -24.14 -35.92 39.70
#